data_AF-A0A3P8B4L6-F1
#
_entry.id   AF-A0A3P8B4L6-F1
#
_cell.length_a   1.000
_cell.length_b   1.000
_cell.length_c   1.000
_cell.angle_alpha   90.00
_cell.angle_beta   90.00
_cell.angle_gamma   90.00
#
_symmetry.space_group_name_H-M   'P 1'
#
loop_
_entity.id
_entity.type
_entity.pdbx_description
1 polymer ?
#
loop_
_entity_poly.entity_id
_entity_poly.type
_entity_poly.pdbx_seq_one_letter_code
_entity_poly.pdbx_strand_id
1 'polypeptide(L)'
;MFRHYLLSYAPPVALQRRSEAYLEVSLPHYTSTKFLSDAVKRYIQFLLLKQTYSDQFLTPCYDFDIVWHTHQVHPHSYLRDCTAIFGSLLKHDDTVNDRTKGSKLLKGEALTKKLWATHFEEPFWRRGCMFRGHNAPAFLGFENQDLSNIAYGDVHVPSIALKDIPVQREQLRLKLSYGNKKVTTFNADLSQKQVTKSGFSLVWQPTDASTSASIVKFPFERRASKDLLVELEVFDKMFLQRKDVIRLVGKVSLDQLLPPTNSKSAHNVAEVCLRSKDTDSDMTARVNVTISVTLSRELQLIAGEFMEHQVQSDSHLSYLCQCAALNRGGLTPTTTVHIATHSVIDTRDGAKYTVQVVHSAALLLSMILVYDREQRLLAMAHLIGADSLPSRDQLDNNLQFLPHLSNADERAFVIVNKDGDYAIVKGRWTGFSRKQPAAKGQKAKPGSAGRLLVDAFNLLKNTVQKIEVPTPEGSTLFVIGDAQARLPGKRIECRSTNTAEQIASVFCVSTLFVLCNPDKVRSRNDSTSVGHQAHKWPLTLACGYGRQLPSNRVLQSHDADGKSDMLKTSPVHTSATRATRATGATGATDVVWCT
;
A
#
# COMPACT_ATOMS: atom_id res chain seq x y z
N MET A 1 8.84 1.06 21.77
CA MET A 1 8.10 0.53 22.95
C MET A 1 6.64 0.19 22.60
N PHE A 2 5.88 1.11 21.97
CA PHE A 2 4.48 0.88 21.55
C PHE A 2 4.25 -0.34 20.63
N ARG A 3 5.11 -0.53 19.61
CA ARG A 3 5.03 -1.68 18.67
C ARG A 3 5.23 -3.06 19.31
N HIS A 4 5.98 -3.16 20.42
CA HIS A 4 6.39 -4.46 20.99
C HIS A 4 5.46 -4.96 22.10
N TYR A 5 4.78 -4.06 22.82
CA TYR A 5 3.97 -4.44 23.98
C TYR A 5 2.53 -4.85 23.61
N LEU A 6 2.00 -4.42 22.46
CA LEU A 6 0.61 -4.68 22.05
C LEU A 6 0.30 -6.15 21.70
N LEU A 7 1.32 -6.97 21.45
CA LEU A 7 1.16 -8.38 21.01
C LEU A 7 1.24 -9.41 22.14
N SER A 8 1.45 -9.00 23.39
CA SER A 8 1.63 -9.93 24.52
C SER A 8 0.48 -9.77 25.53
N TYR A 9 -0.37 -10.80 25.60
CA TYR A 9 -1.42 -11.04 26.61
C TYR A 9 -2.70 -10.19 26.54
N ALA A 10 -3.58 -10.47 25.58
CA ALA A 10 -4.99 -10.05 25.65
C ALA A 10 -5.93 -11.12 25.07
N PRO A 11 -7.19 -11.24 25.57
CA PRO A 11 -8.19 -12.14 24.99
C PRO A 11 -8.50 -11.75 23.54
N PRO A 12 -8.98 -12.69 22.68
CA PRO A 12 -9.11 -12.50 21.23
C PRO A 12 -9.89 -11.24 20.80
N VAL A 13 -10.95 -10.89 21.54
CA VAL A 13 -11.77 -9.70 21.28
C VAL A 13 -11.02 -8.40 21.59
N ALA A 14 -10.15 -8.39 22.61
CA ALA A 14 -9.30 -7.25 22.91
C ALA A 14 -8.16 -7.11 21.90
N LEU A 15 -7.63 -8.21 21.35
CA LEU A 15 -6.68 -8.18 20.24
C LEU A 15 -7.29 -7.61 18.96
N GLN A 16 -8.55 -7.94 18.65
CA GLN A 16 -9.27 -7.42 17.49
C GLN A 16 -9.50 -5.89 17.58
N ARG A 17 -9.96 -5.39 18.73
CA ARG A 17 -10.12 -3.95 18.97
C ARG A 17 -8.79 -3.18 18.94
N ARG A 18 -7.74 -3.79 19.49
CA ARG A 18 -6.38 -3.22 19.46
C ARG A 18 -5.80 -3.18 18.05
N SER A 19 -6.15 -4.15 17.19
CA SER A 19 -5.78 -4.18 15.77
C SER A 19 -6.43 -3.04 14.97
N GLU A 20 -7.70 -2.73 15.25
CA GLU A 20 -8.43 -1.61 14.65
C GLU A 20 -7.84 -0.26 15.02
N ALA A 21 -7.62 -0.01 16.32
CA ALA A 21 -6.99 1.23 16.77
C ALA A 21 -5.54 1.36 16.25
N TYR A 22 -4.80 0.26 16.16
CA TYR A 22 -3.43 0.25 15.65
C TYR A 22 -3.37 0.60 14.16
N LEU A 23 -4.34 0.19 13.34
CA LEU A 23 -4.40 0.57 11.92
C LEU A 23 -4.51 2.08 11.75
N GLU A 24 -5.30 2.75 12.57
CA GLU A 24 -5.53 4.19 12.45
C GLU A 24 -4.26 5.01 12.73
N VAL A 25 -3.33 4.42 13.49
CA VAL A 25 -2.04 5.03 13.86
C VAL A 25 -0.83 4.29 13.26
N SER A 26 -1.04 3.40 12.29
CA SER A 26 0.03 2.59 11.69
C SER A 26 0.88 3.37 10.69
N LEU A 27 0.38 4.50 10.19
CA LEU A 27 1.04 5.27 9.15
C LEU A 27 2.35 5.92 9.65
N PRO A 28 3.36 6.05 8.78
CA PRO A 28 4.71 6.41 9.22
C PRO A 28 4.83 7.75 9.96
N HIS A 29 3.91 8.71 9.77
CA HIS A 29 3.98 10.02 10.43
C HIS A 29 3.82 9.97 11.94
N TYR A 30 3.26 8.90 12.50
CA TYR A 30 3.25 8.64 13.94
C TYR A 30 4.64 8.31 14.51
N THR A 31 5.69 8.32 13.69
CA THR A 31 7.10 8.25 14.11
C THR A 31 7.81 9.61 14.08
N SER A 32 7.18 10.65 13.54
CA SER A 32 7.71 12.02 13.50
C SER A 32 7.67 12.66 14.88
N THR A 33 8.82 13.19 15.33
CA THR A 33 8.92 13.80 16.66
C THR A 33 8.13 15.10 16.70
N LYS A 34 8.20 15.92 15.65
CA LYS A 34 7.38 17.13 15.52
C LYS A 34 5.89 16.81 15.58
N PHE A 35 5.44 15.80 14.83
CA PHE A 35 4.03 15.42 14.79
C PHE A 35 3.50 15.01 16.17
N LEU A 36 4.25 14.14 16.86
CA LEU A 36 3.92 13.65 18.20
C LEU A 36 4.02 14.73 19.28
N SER A 37 4.96 15.66 19.18
CA SER A 37 5.08 16.77 20.14
C SER A 37 3.84 17.65 20.15
N ASP A 38 3.28 17.95 18.98
CA ASP A 38 2.02 18.68 18.88
C ASP A 38 0.82 17.84 19.35
N ALA A 39 0.86 16.52 19.14
CA ALA A 39 -0.17 15.62 19.66
C ALA A 39 -0.20 15.61 21.20
N VAL A 40 0.95 15.71 21.87
CA VAL A 40 1.03 15.84 23.33
C VAL A 40 0.37 17.14 23.81
N LYS A 41 0.57 18.27 23.11
CA LYS A 41 -0.12 19.53 23.44
C LYS A 41 -1.63 19.38 23.36
N ARG A 42 -2.11 18.72 22.31
CA ARG A 42 -3.54 18.44 22.09
C ARG A 42 -4.12 17.47 23.13
N TYR A 43 -3.33 16.51 23.60
CA TYR A 43 -3.71 15.66 24.72
C TYR A 43 -3.92 16.48 26.01
N ILE A 44 -3.04 17.43 26.31
CA ILE A 44 -3.19 18.31 27.48
C ILE A 44 -4.46 19.17 27.35
N GLN A 45 -4.72 19.75 26.19
CA GLN A 45 -5.97 20.47 25.89
C GLN A 45 -7.22 19.58 26.10
N PHE A 46 -7.15 18.32 25.67
CA PHE A 46 -8.23 17.35 25.91
C PHE A 46 -8.46 17.07 27.41
N LEU A 47 -7.40 16.94 28.22
CA LEU A 47 -7.53 16.79 29.67
C LEU A 47 -8.19 18.02 30.33
N LEU A 48 -7.89 19.23 29.87
CA LEU A 48 -8.54 20.47 30.36
C LEU A 48 -10.05 20.48 30.06
N LEU A 49 -10.44 20.06 28.86
CA LEU A 49 -11.87 19.90 28.53
C LEU A 49 -12.52 18.85 29.43
N LYS A 50 -11.86 17.72 29.67
CA LYS A 50 -12.37 16.68 30.56
C LYS A 50 -12.48 17.11 32.02
N GLN A 51 -11.60 18.00 32.47
CA GLN A 51 -11.66 18.57 33.81
C GLN A 51 -12.87 19.49 33.97
N THR A 52 -13.16 20.28 32.93
CA THR A 52 -14.28 21.24 32.91
C THR A 52 -15.64 20.55 32.70
N TYR A 53 -15.66 19.48 31.89
CA TYR A 53 -16.88 18.77 31.47
C TYR A 53 -16.80 17.28 31.82
N SER A 54 -16.65 16.97 33.11
CA SER A 54 -16.38 15.62 33.64
C SER A 54 -17.38 14.56 33.18
N ASP A 55 -18.65 14.92 33.07
CA ASP A 55 -19.75 13.98 32.79
C ASP A 55 -20.01 13.79 31.30
N GLN A 56 -19.32 14.55 30.44
CA GLN A 56 -19.54 14.53 29.00
C GLN A 56 -18.67 13.47 28.32
N PHE A 57 -19.27 12.73 27.38
CA PHE A 57 -18.53 11.86 26.48
C PHE A 57 -17.87 12.69 25.37
N LEU A 58 -16.54 12.71 25.34
CA LEU A 58 -15.74 13.46 24.36
C LEU A 58 -14.92 12.45 23.56
N THR A 59 -14.96 12.57 22.24
CA THR A 59 -14.26 11.68 21.31
C THR A 59 -12.93 12.32 20.91
N PRO A 60 -11.78 11.68 21.15
CA PRO A 60 -10.48 12.21 20.77
C PRO A 60 -10.21 12.05 19.25
N CYS A 61 -9.26 12.83 18.73
CA CYS A 61 -8.60 12.53 17.44
C CYS A 61 -7.47 11.53 17.67
N TYR A 62 -7.10 10.77 16.64
CA TYR A 62 -6.12 9.68 16.76
C TYR A 62 -4.72 10.14 17.15
N ASP A 63 -4.33 11.39 16.84
CA ASP A 63 -3.02 11.92 17.22
C ASP A 63 -2.85 12.02 18.74
N PHE A 64 -3.84 12.55 19.45
CA PHE A 64 -3.75 12.65 20.91
C PHE A 64 -4.40 11.47 21.65
N ASP A 65 -5.22 10.67 20.98
CA ASP A 65 -5.73 9.40 21.51
C ASP A 65 -4.58 8.40 21.73
N ILE A 66 -3.63 8.31 20.78
CA ILE A 66 -2.45 7.44 20.96
C ILE A 66 -1.56 7.91 22.11
N VAL A 67 -1.48 9.22 22.35
CA VAL A 67 -0.78 9.78 23.53
C VAL A 67 -1.51 9.39 24.81
N TRP A 68 -2.85 9.45 24.82
CA TRP A 68 -3.65 9.00 25.96
C TRP A 68 -3.45 7.51 26.26
N HIS A 69 -3.52 6.65 25.25
CA HIS A 69 -3.21 5.22 25.40
C HIS A 69 -1.77 5.01 25.90
N THR A 70 -0.81 5.82 25.44
CA THR A 70 0.58 5.80 25.95
C THR A 70 0.68 6.20 27.41
N HIS A 71 -0.12 7.16 27.84
CA HIS A 71 -0.17 7.53 29.24
C HIS A 71 -0.76 6.39 30.09
N GLN A 72 -1.84 5.75 29.63
CA GLN A 72 -2.51 4.65 30.32
C GLN A 72 -1.62 3.42 30.54
N VAL A 73 -0.68 3.12 29.63
CA VAL A 73 0.28 2.00 29.82
C VAL A 73 1.35 2.29 30.88
N HIS A 74 1.38 3.49 31.46
CA HIS A 74 2.19 3.85 32.63
C HIS A 74 1.28 4.04 33.86
N PRO A 75 0.73 2.95 34.44
CA PRO A 75 -0.42 3.02 35.36
C PRO A 75 -0.17 3.86 36.61
N HIS A 76 1.05 3.85 37.15
CA HIS A 76 1.41 4.68 38.30
C HIS A 76 1.40 6.17 37.98
N SER A 77 1.99 6.57 36.85
CA SER A 77 1.98 7.96 36.37
C SER A 77 0.55 8.39 36.03
N TYR A 78 -0.20 7.54 35.32
CA TYR A 78 -1.58 7.81 34.93
C TYR A 78 -2.49 8.03 36.14
N LEU A 79 -2.42 7.16 37.15
CA LEU A 79 -3.21 7.31 38.36
C LEU A 79 -2.85 8.59 39.12
N ARG A 80 -1.56 8.88 39.29
CA ARG A 80 -1.09 10.09 39.97
C ARG A 80 -1.61 11.34 39.26
N ASP A 81 -1.42 11.41 37.95
CA ASP A 81 -1.76 12.59 37.15
C ASP A 81 -3.28 12.76 37.06
N CYS A 82 -4.04 11.68 36.86
CA CYS A 82 -5.51 11.73 36.91
C CYS A 82 -6.04 12.13 38.29
N THR A 83 -5.46 11.64 39.39
CA THR A 83 -5.87 12.03 40.74
C THR A 83 -5.58 13.52 40.98
N ALA A 84 -4.44 14.02 40.51
CA ALA A 84 -4.10 15.43 40.61
C ALA A 84 -5.03 16.34 39.80
N ILE A 85 -5.44 15.92 38.59
CA ILE A 85 -6.26 16.74 37.68
C ILE A 85 -7.77 16.61 37.98
N PHE A 86 -8.24 15.39 38.21
CA PHE A 86 -9.67 15.04 38.29
C PHE A 86 -10.12 14.57 39.69
N GLY A 87 -9.19 14.40 40.64
CA GLY A 87 -9.48 13.79 41.95
C GLY A 87 -9.71 12.27 41.92
N SER A 88 -9.71 11.66 40.73
CA SER A 88 -9.95 10.23 40.54
C SER A 88 -9.37 9.74 39.20
N LEU A 89 -9.36 8.42 38.99
CA LEU A 89 -8.90 7.82 37.73
C LEU A 89 -9.88 8.13 36.59
N LEU A 90 -9.38 8.77 35.51
CA LEU A 90 -10.16 8.96 34.29
C LEU A 90 -10.32 7.61 33.56
N LYS A 91 -11.55 7.10 33.51
CA LYS A 91 -11.89 5.85 32.81
C LYS A 91 -11.94 6.08 31.29
N HIS A 92 -11.32 5.18 30.53
CA HIS A 92 -11.41 5.13 29.07
C HIS A 92 -12.40 4.02 28.66
N ASP A 93 -13.28 4.30 27.70
CA ASP A 93 -14.31 3.37 27.20
C ASP A 93 -14.03 3.03 25.72
N ASP A 94 -13.11 2.09 25.50
CA ASP A 94 -12.65 1.62 24.19
C ASP A 94 -13.68 0.74 23.46
N THR A 95 -14.90 0.61 24.01
CA THR A 95 -15.94 -0.23 23.42
C THR A 95 -16.79 0.50 22.37
N VAL A 96 -16.63 1.82 22.27
CA VAL A 96 -17.45 2.70 21.42
C VAL A 96 -16.81 2.88 20.04
N ASN A 97 -17.04 1.94 19.13
CA ASN A 97 -16.51 2.00 17.74
C ASN A 97 -17.57 2.22 16.66
N ASP A 98 -18.85 2.30 17.04
CA ASP A 98 -19.95 2.52 16.11
C ASP A 98 -19.88 3.93 15.49
N ARG A 99 -19.75 3.99 14.16
CA ARG A 99 -19.64 5.21 13.36
C ARG A 99 -20.91 5.49 12.54
N THR A 100 -22.01 4.79 12.81
CA THR A 100 -23.30 5.08 12.17
C THR A 100 -23.85 6.44 12.58
N LYS A 101 -24.70 7.04 11.73
CA LYS A 101 -25.28 8.35 11.99
C LYS A 101 -26.05 8.35 13.31
N GLY A 102 -25.67 9.24 14.22
CA GLY A 102 -26.31 9.38 15.53
C GLY A 102 -25.74 8.46 16.62
N SER A 103 -24.68 7.70 16.34
CA SER A 103 -23.96 6.90 17.32
C SER A 103 -23.38 7.76 18.46
N LYS A 104 -23.07 7.11 19.59
CA LYS A 104 -22.40 7.74 20.73
C LYS A 104 -21.08 8.39 20.31
N LEU A 105 -20.32 7.73 19.45
CA LEU A 105 -19.02 8.21 18.96
C LEU A 105 -19.14 9.53 18.19
N LEU A 106 -20.06 9.60 17.21
CA LEU A 106 -20.24 10.80 16.38
C LEU A 106 -20.86 11.96 17.17
N LYS A 107 -21.76 11.67 18.13
CA LYS A 107 -22.29 12.68 19.06
C LYS A 107 -21.19 13.25 19.95
N GLY A 108 -20.32 12.38 20.49
CA GLY A 108 -19.16 12.78 21.28
C GLY A 108 -18.17 13.62 20.47
N GLU A 109 -17.91 13.26 19.22
CA GLU A 109 -17.05 14.02 18.31
C GLU A 109 -17.61 15.42 18.03
N ALA A 110 -18.91 15.52 17.71
CA ALA A 110 -19.57 16.79 17.48
C ALA A 110 -19.51 17.71 18.72
N LEU A 111 -19.73 17.16 19.91
CA LEU A 111 -19.60 17.89 21.17
C LEU A 111 -18.15 18.33 21.42
N THR A 112 -17.19 17.43 21.22
CA THR A 112 -15.76 17.74 21.42
C THR A 112 -15.32 18.85 20.49
N LYS A 113 -15.70 18.79 19.21
CA LYS A 113 -15.42 19.83 18.22
C LYS A 113 -15.99 21.18 18.64
N LYS A 114 -17.23 21.22 19.14
CA LYS A 114 -17.87 22.45 19.63
C LYS A 114 -17.12 23.04 20.83
N LEU A 115 -16.79 22.21 21.82
CA LEU A 115 -16.07 22.65 23.01
C LEU A 115 -14.64 23.10 22.66
N TRP A 116 -13.96 22.38 21.78
CA TRP A 116 -12.62 22.73 21.32
C TRP A 116 -12.58 24.13 20.70
N ALA A 117 -13.51 24.44 19.80
CA ALA A 117 -13.62 25.76 19.17
C ALA A 117 -14.02 26.87 20.16
N THR A 118 -14.63 26.52 21.30
CA THR A 118 -15.00 27.48 22.34
C THR A 118 -13.81 27.83 23.24
N HIS A 119 -12.96 26.85 23.54
CA HIS A 119 -11.87 26.99 24.52
C HIS A 119 -10.49 27.23 23.91
N PHE A 120 -10.29 26.87 22.63
CA PHE A 120 -8.99 26.94 21.97
C PHE A 120 -9.10 27.63 20.61
N GLU A 121 -8.08 28.42 20.26
CA GLU A 121 -7.95 29.09 18.95
C GLU A 121 -7.43 28.15 17.84
N GLU A 122 -7.40 26.85 18.09
CA GLU A 122 -6.89 25.83 17.18
C GLU A 122 -8.03 24.90 16.72
N PRO A 123 -8.00 24.38 15.48
CA PRO A 123 -9.04 23.47 15.01
C PRO A 123 -8.97 22.10 15.71
N PHE A 124 -10.15 21.56 16.06
CA PHE A 124 -10.27 20.17 16.52
C PHE A 124 -9.81 19.19 15.43
N TRP A 125 -10.21 19.41 14.18
CA TRP A 125 -9.75 18.59 13.06
C TRP A 125 -8.29 18.91 12.73
N ARG A 126 -7.46 17.88 12.54
CA ARG A 126 -6.06 18.01 12.14
C ARG A 126 -5.71 16.96 11.08
N ARG A 127 -4.91 17.36 10.10
CA ARG A 127 -4.45 16.48 9.02
C ARG A 127 -3.72 15.24 9.57
N GLY A 128 -4.02 14.07 9.04
CA GLY A 128 -3.42 12.79 9.44
C GLY A 128 -3.87 12.26 10.80
N CYS A 129 -4.91 12.84 11.40
CA CYS A 129 -5.37 12.54 12.76
C CYS A 129 -6.81 12.01 12.83
N MET A 130 -7.49 11.88 11.68
CA MET A 130 -8.91 11.49 11.61
C MET A 130 -9.06 10.05 11.12
N PHE A 131 -10.29 9.54 11.24
CA PHE A 131 -10.62 8.19 10.80
C PHE A 131 -10.32 7.98 9.32
N ARG A 132 -9.43 7.02 9.03
CA ARG A 132 -8.91 6.71 7.69
C ARG A 132 -9.96 6.19 6.73
N GLY A 133 -11.05 5.62 7.26
CA GLY A 133 -12.28 5.35 6.54
C GLY A 133 -12.69 3.91 6.44
N HIS A 134 -11.74 3.00 6.63
CA HIS A 134 -11.99 1.57 6.62
C HIS A 134 -11.60 0.97 7.96
N ASN A 135 -12.28 -0.10 8.34
CA ASN A 135 -11.85 -0.91 9.48
C ASN A 135 -10.54 -1.65 9.15
N ALA A 136 -9.98 -2.37 10.13
CA ALA A 136 -8.81 -3.22 9.91
C ALA A 136 -8.97 -4.12 8.66
N PRO A 137 -7.89 -4.41 7.91
CA PRO A 137 -7.98 -5.18 6.67
C PRO A 137 -8.63 -6.55 6.82
N ALA A 138 -8.59 -7.13 8.02
CA ALA A 138 -9.30 -8.36 8.37
C ALA A 138 -10.81 -8.31 8.08
N PHE A 139 -11.44 -7.13 8.07
CA PHE A 139 -12.87 -6.94 7.81
C PHE A 139 -13.20 -6.59 6.37
N LEU A 140 -12.21 -6.41 5.50
CA LEU A 140 -12.41 -6.04 4.10
C LEU A 140 -12.60 -7.28 3.20
N GLY A 141 -12.42 -8.49 3.74
CA GLY A 141 -12.61 -9.74 3.02
C GLY A 141 -11.41 -10.15 2.16
N PHE A 142 -10.20 -9.76 2.54
CA PHE A 142 -8.99 -10.15 1.82
C PHE A 142 -8.61 -11.61 2.02
N GLU A 143 -8.21 -12.24 0.93
CA GLU A 143 -7.64 -13.59 0.91
C GLU A 143 -6.15 -13.59 0.58
N ASN A 144 -5.47 -14.69 0.91
CA ASN A 144 -4.07 -14.85 0.59
C ASN A 144 -3.89 -15.11 -0.91
N GLN A 145 -2.84 -14.55 -1.50
CA GLN A 145 -2.45 -14.95 -2.84
C GLN A 145 -1.99 -16.41 -2.83
N ASP A 146 -2.59 -17.22 -3.70
CA ASP A 146 -2.17 -18.61 -3.88
C ASP A 146 -0.86 -18.70 -4.67
N LEU A 147 0.23 -19.03 -3.96
CA LEU A 147 1.55 -19.25 -4.54
C LEU A 147 1.75 -20.70 -5.04
N SER A 148 0.79 -21.60 -4.80
CA SER A 148 0.91 -22.99 -5.21
C SER A 148 0.90 -23.16 -6.73
N ASN A 149 0.41 -22.18 -7.47
CA ASN A 149 0.27 -22.22 -8.93
C ASN A 149 1.41 -21.50 -9.68
N ILE A 150 2.54 -21.17 -9.03
CA ILE A 150 3.65 -20.52 -9.73
C ILE A 150 4.34 -21.49 -10.71
N ALA A 151 4.20 -21.27 -12.02
CA ALA A 151 4.83 -22.11 -13.03
C ALA A 151 6.30 -21.76 -13.31
N TYR A 152 6.73 -20.51 -13.11
CA TYR A 152 8.12 -20.10 -13.41
C TYR A 152 8.57 -18.86 -12.63
N GLY A 153 9.88 -18.69 -12.52
CA GLY A 153 10.50 -17.56 -11.84
C GLY A 153 11.97 -17.81 -11.55
N ASP A 154 12.49 -17.11 -10.55
CA ASP A 154 13.84 -17.31 -10.04
C ASP A 154 13.80 -17.82 -8.59
N VAL A 155 14.59 -18.86 -8.33
CA VAL A 155 14.95 -19.27 -6.97
C VAL A 155 16.17 -18.47 -6.56
N HIS A 156 16.07 -17.82 -5.41
CA HIS A 156 17.15 -17.16 -4.73
C HIS A 156 17.47 -17.93 -3.47
N VAL A 157 18.75 -18.14 -3.19
CA VAL A 157 19.23 -18.82 -1.99
C VAL A 157 20.04 -17.81 -1.19
N PRO A 158 19.45 -17.19 -0.16
CA PRO A 158 20.17 -16.30 0.74
C PRO A 158 21.20 -17.04 1.59
N SER A 159 20.87 -18.24 2.08
CA SER A 159 21.79 -18.96 2.97
C SER A 159 21.71 -20.47 2.81
N ILE A 160 22.84 -21.13 3.05
CA ILE A 160 22.97 -22.58 3.10
C ILE A 160 23.64 -22.93 4.43
N ALA A 161 23.03 -23.82 5.21
CA ALA A 161 23.58 -24.32 6.46
C ALA A 161 23.84 -25.83 6.35
N LEU A 162 25.10 -26.24 6.38
CA LEU A 162 25.52 -27.64 6.44
C LEU A 162 25.68 -28.06 7.91
N LYS A 163 25.01 -29.15 8.28
CA LYS A 163 24.94 -29.75 9.62
C LYS A 163 25.38 -31.21 9.56
N ASP A 164 25.70 -31.76 10.73
CA ASP A 164 26.10 -33.16 10.91
C ASP A 164 27.28 -33.53 9.99
N ILE A 165 28.29 -32.64 9.94
CA ILE A 165 29.45 -32.78 9.05
C ILE A 165 30.32 -33.96 9.52
N PRO A 166 30.73 -34.87 8.61
CA PRO A 166 31.75 -35.87 8.94
C PRO A 166 33.07 -35.16 9.20
N VAL A 167 33.45 -34.99 10.47
CA VAL A 167 34.62 -34.20 10.88
C VAL A 167 35.96 -34.92 10.68
N GLN A 168 35.96 -36.00 9.90
CA GLN A 168 37.09 -36.93 9.77
C GLN A 168 38.21 -36.38 8.88
N ARG A 169 37.97 -35.33 8.09
CA ARG A 169 38.94 -34.75 7.16
C ARG A 169 38.99 -33.24 7.25
N GLU A 170 40.11 -32.67 6.84
CA GLU A 170 40.39 -31.24 7.01
C GLU A 170 39.74 -30.35 5.96
N GLN A 171 39.53 -30.85 4.73
CA GLN A 171 39.02 -30.04 3.63
C GLN A 171 37.60 -30.45 3.25
N LEU A 172 36.79 -29.45 2.96
CA LEU A 172 35.39 -29.61 2.59
C LEU A 172 35.07 -28.87 1.30
N ARG A 173 34.33 -29.52 0.40
CA ARG A 173 33.82 -28.93 -0.83
C ARG A 173 32.35 -29.28 -1.04
N LEU A 174 31.48 -28.28 -1.02
CA LEU A 174 30.05 -28.42 -1.28
C LEU A 174 29.71 -27.90 -2.68
N LYS A 175 29.25 -28.78 -3.57
CA LYS A 175 28.85 -28.44 -4.95
C LYS A 175 27.33 -28.45 -5.06
N LEU A 176 26.79 -27.41 -5.67
CA LEU A 176 25.37 -27.33 -5.99
C LEU A 176 25.20 -27.34 -7.51
N SER A 177 24.30 -28.18 -8.00
CA SER A 177 23.92 -28.27 -9.41
C SER A 177 22.40 -28.31 -9.52
N TYR A 178 21.82 -27.57 -10.45
CA TYR A 178 20.38 -27.58 -10.73
C TYR A 178 20.14 -28.24 -12.08
N GLY A 179 19.58 -29.46 -12.04
CA GLY A 179 19.70 -30.42 -13.15
C GLY A 179 21.16 -30.64 -13.52
N ASN A 180 21.50 -30.53 -14.81
CA ASN A 180 22.86 -30.77 -15.30
C ASN A 180 23.77 -29.53 -15.24
N LYS A 181 23.26 -28.39 -14.75
CA LYS A 181 24.03 -27.14 -14.69
C LYS A 181 24.60 -26.95 -13.30
N LYS A 182 25.92 -26.86 -13.20
CA LYS A 182 26.61 -26.43 -11.98
C LYS A 182 26.18 -25.00 -11.64
N VAL A 183 25.69 -24.80 -10.41
CA VAL A 183 25.25 -23.50 -9.91
C VAL A 183 26.38 -22.82 -9.14
N THR A 184 26.99 -23.52 -8.18
CA THR A 184 28.13 -22.98 -7.42
C THR A 184 28.95 -24.08 -6.73
N THR A 185 30.08 -23.69 -6.13
CA THR A 185 30.89 -24.54 -5.25
C THR A 185 31.43 -23.73 -4.09
N PHE A 186 31.18 -24.21 -2.88
CA PHE A 186 31.75 -23.67 -1.66
C PHE A 186 32.88 -24.57 -1.17
N ASN A 187 33.96 -23.98 -0.66
CA ASN A 187 35.04 -24.72 -0.02
C ASN A 187 35.19 -24.21 1.41
N ALA A 188 35.60 -25.08 2.33
CA ALA A 188 35.92 -24.73 3.71
C ALA A 188 37.09 -25.58 4.22
N ASP A 189 37.90 -24.97 5.08
CA ASP A 189 38.98 -25.63 5.81
C ASP A 189 38.58 -25.79 7.27
N LEU A 190 38.66 -27.03 7.77
CA LEU A 190 38.29 -27.43 9.12
C LEU A 190 39.51 -27.60 10.03
N SER A 191 40.75 -27.57 9.50
CA SER A 191 41.99 -27.82 10.26
C SER A 191 42.16 -26.89 11.48
N GLN A 192 41.74 -25.64 11.36
CA GLN A 192 41.83 -24.64 12.43
C GLN A 192 40.57 -24.56 13.31
N LYS A 193 39.50 -25.27 12.96
CA LYS A 193 38.26 -25.26 13.72
C LYS A 193 38.32 -26.43 14.69
N GLN A 194 38.48 -26.17 15.98
CA GLN A 194 38.31 -27.20 17.02
C GLN A 194 36.84 -27.63 17.07
N VAL A 195 36.44 -28.49 16.14
CA VAL A 195 35.08 -29.03 16.02
C VAL A 195 34.97 -30.21 16.99
N THR A 196 34.83 -29.90 18.29
CA THR A 196 34.74 -30.90 19.37
C THR A 196 33.31 -31.14 19.85
N LYS A 197 32.31 -30.47 19.28
CA LYS A 197 30.90 -30.54 19.71
C LYS A 197 29.97 -31.11 18.65
N SER A 198 29.07 -31.99 19.09
CA SER A 198 27.84 -32.34 18.39
C SER A 198 27.03 -31.06 18.12
N GLY A 199 26.71 -30.76 16.85
CA GLY A 199 25.94 -29.57 16.45
C GLY A 199 26.71 -28.46 15.74
N PHE A 200 27.99 -28.69 15.38
CA PHE A 200 28.72 -27.77 14.50
C PHE A 200 28.01 -27.63 13.14
N SER A 201 27.87 -26.39 12.66
CA SER A 201 27.31 -26.10 11.34
C SER A 201 28.16 -25.08 10.59
N LEU A 202 28.30 -25.29 9.28
CA LEU A 202 28.88 -24.32 8.37
C LEU A 202 27.75 -23.57 7.68
N VAL A 203 27.76 -22.25 7.78
CA VAL A 203 26.77 -21.39 7.13
C VAL A 203 27.44 -20.56 6.07
N TRP A 204 26.94 -20.63 4.85
CA TRP A 204 27.26 -19.70 3.77
C TRP A 204 26.12 -18.70 3.64
N GLN A 205 26.47 -17.42 3.62
CA GLN A 205 25.56 -16.28 3.48
C GLN A 205 26.31 -15.14 2.76
N PRO A 206 25.62 -14.13 2.21
CA PRO A 206 26.27 -13.00 1.57
C PRO A 206 27.10 -12.26 2.61
N THR A 207 28.31 -11.87 2.23
CA THR A 207 29.16 -10.99 3.05
C THR A 207 28.65 -9.55 2.94
N ASP A 208 28.91 -8.71 3.95
CA ASP A 208 28.52 -7.28 3.95
C ASP A 208 29.01 -6.49 2.72
N ALA A 209 30.08 -6.98 2.06
CA ALA A 209 30.61 -6.40 0.83
C ALA A 209 29.86 -6.82 -0.46
N SER A 210 28.90 -7.74 -0.39
CA SER A 210 28.20 -8.25 -1.57
C SER A 210 27.03 -7.34 -1.98
N THR A 211 26.87 -7.12 -3.27
CA THR A 211 25.74 -6.37 -3.85
C THR A 211 24.46 -7.21 -4.00
N SER A 212 24.53 -8.52 -3.74
CA SER A 212 23.43 -9.47 -3.90
C SER A 212 23.01 -10.02 -2.55
N ALA A 213 21.70 -9.95 -2.24
CA ALA A 213 21.13 -10.57 -1.04
C ALA A 213 21.14 -12.12 -1.08
N SER A 214 21.58 -12.71 -2.19
CA SER A 214 21.58 -14.15 -2.44
C SER A 214 22.97 -14.62 -2.86
N ILE A 215 23.44 -15.73 -2.27
CA ILE A 215 24.70 -16.39 -2.66
C ILE A 215 24.55 -17.24 -3.92
N VAL A 216 23.32 -17.65 -4.22
CA VAL A 216 22.98 -18.44 -5.40
C VAL A 216 21.65 -17.95 -5.96
N LYS A 217 21.57 -17.88 -7.29
CA LYS A 217 20.34 -17.58 -8.04
C LYS A 217 20.24 -18.51 -9.24
N PHE A 218 19.07 -19.09 -9.49
CA PHE A 218 18.81 -19.85 -10.72
C PHE A 218 17.33 -19.79 -11.12
N PRO A 219 17.03 -19.79 -12.43
CA PRO A 219 15.65 -19.81 -12.91
C PRO A 219 15.04 -21.20 -12.77
N PHE A 220 13.72 -21.27 -12.61
CA PHE A 220 12.96 -22.50 -12.62
C PHE A 220 11.73 -22.39 -13.53
N GLU A 221 11.33 -23.53 -14.08
CA GLU A 221 10.04 -23.72 -14.75
C GLU A 221 9.48 -25.08 -14.32
N ARG A 222 8.26 -25.11 -13.77
CA ARG A 222 7.63 -26.35 -13.29
C ARG A 222 7.39 -27.37 -14.39
N ARG A 223 7.09 -26.91 -15.62
CA ARG A 223 6.90 -27.80 -16.78
C ARG A 223 8.19 -28.54 -17.19
N ALA A 224 9.35 -27.99 -16.81
CA ALA A 224 10.67 -28.58 -17.04
C ALA A 224 11.43 -28.64 -15.70
N SER A 225 10.78 -29.21 -14.68
CA SER A 225 11.31 -29.27 -13.32
C SER A 225 12.64 -30.03 -13.29
N LYS A 226 13.54 -29.56 -12.43
CA LYS A 226 14.86 -30.16 -12.20
C LYS A 226 15.08 -30.30 -10.71
N ASP A 227 15.91 -31.27 -10.34
CA ASP A 227 16.34 -31.45 -8.95
C ASP A 227 17.52 -30.51 -8.67
N LEU A 228 17.57 -29.98 -7.45
CA LEU A 228 18.80 -29.42 -6.90
C LEU A 228 19.62 -30.57 -6.31
N LEU A 229 20.74 -30.88 -6.97
CA LEU A 229 21.72 -31.85 -6.52
C LEU A 229 22.75 -31.16 -5.63
N VAL A 230 22.98 -31.74 -4.46
CA VAL A 230 23.98 -31.30 -3.49
C VAL A 230 25.00 -32.43 -3.32
N GLU A 231 26.26 -32.14 -3.63
CA GLU A 231 27.38 -33.07 -3.48
C GLU A 231 28.39 -32.48 -2.50
N LEU A 232 28.66 -33.22 -1.43
CA LEU A 232 29.64 -32.89 -0.42
C LEU A 232 30.84 -33.82 -0.56
N GLU A 233 32.00 -33.24 -0.89
CA GLU A 233 33.30 -33.92 -0.84
C GLU A 233 34.03 -33.51 0.45
N VAL A 234 34.50 -34.48 1.22
CA VAL A 234 35.32 -34.28 2.42
C VAL A 234 36.62 -35.05 2.22
N PHE A 235 37.77 -34.40 2.31
CA PHE A 235 39.05 -34.99 1.89
C PHE A 235 40.25 -34.36 2.63
N ASP A 236 41.39 -35.04 2.60
CA ASP A 236 42.66 -34.48 3.08
C ASP A 236 43.49 -33.93 1.92
N LYS A 237 44.24 -32.86 2.20
CA LYS A 237 45.12 -32.21 1.23
C LYS A 237 46.52 -32.81 1.35
N MET A 238 46.94 -33.57 0.35
CA MET A 238 48.30 -34.11 0.24
C MET A 238 48.93 -33.59 -1.04
N PHE A 239 49.89 -32.66 -0.92
CA PHE A 239 50.71 -32.12 -2.03
C PHE A 239 49.98 -31.98 -3.38
N LEU A 240 49.16 -30.93 -3.52
CA LEU A 240 48.30 -30.63 -4.68
C LEU A 240 47.26 -31.70 -5.07
N GLN A 241 47.23 -32.86 -4.40
CA GLN A 241 46.27 -33.93 -4.62
C GLN A 241 45.24 -34.04 -3.48
N ARG A 242 44.08 -34.60 -3.81
CA ARG A 242 42.99 -34.89 -2.85
C ARG A 242 43.12 -36.36 -2.45
N LYS A 243 43.32 -36.61 -1.16
CA LYS A 243 43.45 -37.96 -0.60
C LYS A 243 42.19 -38.34 0.17
N ASP A 244 41.84 -39.63 0.13
CA ASP A 244 40.75 -40.25 0.89
C ASP A 244 39.42 -39.48 0.83
N VAL A 245 38.97 -39.21 -0.40
CA VAL A 245 37.79 -38.40 -0.66
C VAL A 245 36.53 -39.17 -0.29
N ILE A 246 35.80 -38.68 0.72
CA ILE A 246 34.44 -39.12 1.04
C ILE A 246 33.46 -38.28 0.22
N ARG A 247 32.50 -38.94 -0.45
CA ARG A 247 31.47 -38.27 -1.25
C ARG A 247 30.08 -38.58 -0.72
N LEU A 248 29.40 -37.55 -0.23
CA LEU A 248 27.98 -37.63 0.14
C LEU A 248 27.15 -36.89 -0.91
N VAL A 249 26.04 -37.50 -1.32
CA VAL A 249 25.14 -36.92 -2.33
C VAL A 249 23.72 -36.93 -1.78
N GLY A 250 23.02 -35.83 -2.02
CA GLY A 250 21.58 -35.73 -1.80
C GLY A 250 20.96 -34.86 -2.88
N LYS A 251 19.66 -34.99 -3.04
CA LYS A 251 18.90 -34.19 -3.99
C LYS A 251 17.57 -33.77 -3.39
N VAL A 252 17.07 -32.65 -3.87
CA VAL A 252 15.77 -32.11 -3.47
C VAL A 252 15.03 -31.66 -4.72
N SER A 253 13.75 -32.01 -4.82
CA SER A 253 12.94 -31.67 -5.99
C SER A 253 12.56 -30.20 -5.99
N LEU A 254 12.17 -29.66 -7.15
CA LEU A 254 11.67 -28.29 -7.25
C LEU A 254 10.48 -28.04 -6.30
N ASP A 255 9.54 -28.98 -6.18
CA ASP A 255 8.36 -28.81 -5.31
C ASP A 255 8.75 -28.74 -3.82
N GLN A 256 9.84 -29.39 -3.42
CA GLN A 256 10.39 -29.29 -2.08
C GLN A 256 11.18 -27.98 -1.86
N LEU A 257 11.68 -27.36 -2.93
CA LEU A 257 12.36 -26.06 -2.89
C LEU A 257 11.35 -24.90 -2.81
N LEU A 258 10.26 -24.99 -3.58
CA LEU A 258 9.24 -23.93 -3.63
C LEU A 258 8.43 -23.85 -2.33
N PRO A 259 7.84 -22.69 -2.01
CA PRO A 259 6.96 -22.56 -0.85
C PRO A 259 5.81 -23.56 -0.91
N PRO A 260 5.46 -24.21 0.21
CA PRO A 260 4.39 -25.20 0.26
C PRO A 260 3.03 -24.58 -0.08
N THR A 261 2.07 -25.42 -0.46
CA THR A 261 0.66 -25.06 -0.59
C THR A 261 0.18 -24.39 0.69
N ASN A 262 -0.40 -23.19 0.58
CA ASN A 262 -0.83 -22.32 1.69
C ASN A 262 0.28 -21.57 2.46
N SER A 263 1.53 -21.57 1.97
CA SER A 263 2.56 -20.71 2.55
C SER A 263 2.15 -19.23 2.45
N LYS A 264 2.24 -18.51 3.57
CA LYS A 264 2.07 -17.05 3.64
C LYS A 264 3.27 -16.29 3.09
N SER A 265 4.35 -16.99 2.76
CA SER A 265 5.62 -16.36 2.39
C SER A 265 6.19 -16.95 1.11
N ALA A 266 6.87 -16.11 0.34
CA ALA A 266 7.70 -16.53 -0.78
C ALA A 266 8.98 -17.27 -0.34
N HIS A 267 9.13 -17.53 0.97
CA HIS A 267 10.29 -18.16 1.57
C HIS A 267 10.01 -19.63 1.88
N ASN A 268 11.08 -20.42 1.82
CA ASN A 268 11.07 -21.82 2.25
C ASN A 268 12.45 -22.20 2.80
N VAL A 269 12.52 -23.26 3.59
CA VAL A 269 13.78 -23.88 3.99
C VAL A 269 13.72 -25.36 3.61
N ALA A 270 14.46 -25.72 2.58
CA ALA A 270 14.50 -27.10 2.10
C ALA A 270 15.66 -27.85 2.79
N GLU A 271 15.37 -29.00 3.39
CA GLU A 271 16.38 -29.89 3.97
C GLU A 271 16.79 -30.96 2.95
N VAL A 272 18.10 -31.12 2.76
CA VAL A 272 18.70 -32.12 1.86
C VAL A 272 19.55 -33.07 2.70
N CYS A 273 19.09 -34.31 2.82
CA CYS A 273 19.87 -35.38 3.45
C CYS A 273 20.89 -35.94 2.46
N LEU A 274 22.17 -35.86 2.83
CA LEU A 274 23.29 -36.37 2.06
C LEU A 274 23.68 -37.75 2.60
N ARG A 275 23.88 -38.72 1.70
CA ARG A 275 24.31 -40.09 2.06
C ARG A 275 25.48 -40.52 1.19
N SER A 276 26.30 -41.42 1.74
CA SER A 276 27.39 -42.06 1.00
C SER A 276 26.83 -42.89 -0.16
N LYS A 277 27.54 -42.89 -1.30
CA LYS A 277 27.29 -43.85 -2.37
C LYS A 277 27.95 -45.20 -2.12
N ASP A 278 28.97 -45.24 -1.26
CA ASP A 278 29.77 -46.42 -0.99
C ASP A 278 29.18 -47.18 0.21
N THR A 279 28.97 -48.48 0.03
CA THR A 279 28.12 -49.37 0.85
C THR A 279 28.61 -49.66 2.28
N ASP A 280 29.82 -49.26 2.65
CA ASP A 280 30.45 -49.66 3.93
C ASP A 280 30.42 -48.60 5.05
N SER A 281 29.92 -47.38 4.81
CA SER A 281 29.88 -46.34 5.84
C SER A 281 28.52 -45.65 5.93
N ASP A 282 27.89 -45.69 7.11
CA ASP A 282 26.61 -45.05 7.43
C ASP A 282 26.74 -43.53 7.65
N MET A 283 27.63 -42.89 6.88
CA MET A 283 27.93 -41.47 6.98
C MET A 283 26.82 -40.65 6.34
N THR A 284 26.30 -39.70 7.09
CA THR A 284 25.27 -38.78 6.64
C THR A 284 25.66 -37.35 6.97
N ALA A 285 25.09 -36.42 6.21
CA ALA A 285 25.15 -34.99 6.51
C ALA A 285 23.82 -34.36 6.10
N ARG A 286 23.50 -33.19 6.64
CA ARG A 286 22.27 -32.46 6.28
C ARG A 286 22.56 -31.05 5.82
N VAL A 287 21.90 -30.63 4.75
CA VAL A 287 22.02 -29.27 4.22
C VAL A 287 20.66 -28.60 4.25
N ASN A 288 20.54 -27.51 5.00
CA ASN A 288 19.37 -26.66 4.97
C ASN A 288 19.62 -25.52 3.98
N VAL A 289 18.80 -25.44 2.94
CA VAL A 289 18.85 -24.41 1.91
C VAL A 289 17.71 -23.43 2.15
N THR A 290 18.03 -22.22 2.59
CA THR A 290 17.04 -21.14 2.73
C THR A 290 16.78 -20.54 1.37
N ILE A 291 15.51 -20.41 1.01
CA ILE A 291 15.06 -20.05 -0.33
C ILE A 291 14.11 -18.87 -0.24
N SER A 292 14.18 -17.99 -1.24
CA SER A 292 13.14 -17.02 -1.56
C SER A 292 12.84 -17.07 -3.06
N VAL A 293 11.58 -16.90 -3.44
CA VAL A 293 11.15 -16.96 -4.85
C VAL A 293 10.78 -15.57 -5.35
N THR A 294 11.22 -15.24 -6.57
CA THR A 294 10.68 -14.10 -7.33
C THR A 294 10.04 -14.58 -8.61
N LEU A 295 9.03 -13.85 -9.09
CA LEU A 295 8.33 -14.19 -10.33
C LEU A 295 8.99 -13.48 -11.52
N SER A 296 8.52 -13.77 -12.72
CA SER A 296 8.89 -13.02 -13.94
C SER A 296 7.71 -12.98 -14.91
N ARG A 297 6.53 -12.65 -14.37
CA ARG A 297 5.27 -12.69 -15.12
C ARG A 297 5.22 -11.60 -16.18
N GLU A 298 4.76 -11.97 -17.36
CA GLU A 298 4.38 -11.04 -18.42
C GLU A 298 2.86 -11.00 -18.52
N LEU A 299 2.26 -10.08 -17.78
CA LEU A 299 0.81 -9.95 -17.69
C LEU A 299 0.27 -9.11 -18.85
N GLN A 300 -0.78 -9.60 -19.49
CA GLN A 300 -1.50 -8.91 -20.55
C GLN A 300 -2.84 -8.39 -20.03
N LEU A 301 -3.05 -7.08 -20.18
CA LEU A 301 -4.32 -6.41 -19.94
C LEU A 301 -5.28 -6.66 -21.10
N ILE A 302 -6.44 -7.21 -20.75
CA ILE A 302 -7.62 -7.32 -21.58
C ILE A 302 -8.66 -6.38 -20.99
N ALA A 303 -8.83 -5.22 -21.64
CA ALA A 303 -9.87 -4.27 -21.26
C ALA A 303 -11.24 -4.92 -21.46
N GLY A 304 -12.01 -4.97 -20.38
CA GLY A 304 -13.38 -5.47 -20.39
C GLY A 304 -14.41 -4.34 -20.36
N GLU A 305 -15.50 -4.59 -19.64
CA GLU A 305 -16.70 -3.76 -19.67
C GLU A 305 -16.62 -2.58 -18.72
N PHE A 306 -17.45 -1.58 -19.02
CA PHE A 306 -17.61 -0.40 -18.19
C PHE A 306 -19.09 -0.14 -18.03
N MET A 307 -19.56 -0.14 -16.80
CA MET A 307 -20.97 -0.04 -16.47
C MET A 307 -21.19 1.04 -15.42
N GLU A 308 -22.32 1.73 -15.52
CA GLU A 308 -22.87 2.44 -14.37
C GLU A 308 -23.64 1.43 -13.52
N HIS A 309 -23.41 1.47 -12.22
CA HIS A 309 -23.98 0.53 -11.27
C HIS A 309 -24.56 1.29 -10.08
N GLN A 310 -25.83 1.07 -9.80
CA GLN A 310 -26.44 1.58 -8.58
C GLN A 310 -26.01 0.69 -7.40
N VAL A 311 -25.43 1.31 -6.38
CA VAL A 311 -24.92 0.59 -5.21
C VAL A 311 -26.10 0.04 -4.41
N GLN A 312 -26.21 -1.28 -4.37
CA GLN A 312 -27.21 -1.96 -3.55
C GLN A 312 -26.84 -1.85 -2.07
N SER A 313 -27.81 -1.42 -1.25
CA SER A 313 -27.71 -1.51 0.21
C SER A 313 -27.33 -2.94 0.62
N ASP A 314 -26.45 -3.07 1.62
CA ASP A 314 -25.99 -4.35 2.18
C ASP A 314 -25.14 -5.26 1.26
N SER A 315 -24.72 -4.77 0.09
CA SER A 315 -23.73 -5.46 -0.73
C SER A 315 -22.30 -5.26 -0.21
N HIS A 316 -21.41 -6.23 -0.47
CA HIS A 316 -19.98 -6.07 -0.16
C HIS A 316 -19.36 -4.87 -0.89
N LEU A 317 -19.82 -4.57 -2.12
CA LEU A 317 -19.44 -3.37 -2.85
C LEU A 317 -19.85 -2.09 -2.10
N SER A 318 -21.05 -2.02 -1.55
CA SER A 318 -21.51 -0.87 -0.74
C SER A 318 -20.62 -0.65 0.47
N TYR A 319 -20.26 -1.73 1.17
CA TYR A 319 -19.34 -1.68 2.28
C TYR A 319 -17.94 -1.19 1.87
N LEU A 320 -17.39 -1.68 0.76
CA LEU A 320 -16.09 -1.20 0.24
C LEU A 320 -16.16 0.26 -0.19
N CYS A 321 -17.25 0.70 -0.85
CA CYS A 321 -17.49 2.10 -1.19
C CYS A 321 -17.55 2.99 0.07
N GLN A 322 -18.25 2.55 1.11
CA GLN A 322 -18.30 3.26 2.39
C GLN A 322 -16.91 3.41 3.02
N CYS A 323 -16.10 2.34 2.94
CA CYS A 323 -14.73 2.29 3.45
C CYS A 323 -13.77 3.22 2.69
N ALA A 324 -13.90 3.27 1.36
CA ALA A 324 -12.98 3.96 0.46
C ALA A 324 -13.37 5.41 0.12
N ALA A 325 -14.62 5.82 0.39
CA ALA A 325 -15.12 7.15 0.06
C ALA A 325 -14.51 8.22 0.97
N LEU A 326 -14.06 9.33 0.36
CA LEU A 326 -13.68 10.53 1.12
C LEU A 326 -14.93 11.32 1.56
N ASN A 327 -16.01 11.30 0.77
CA ASN A 327 -17.32 11.82 1.17
C ASN A 327 -18.28 10.68 1.54
N ARG A 328 -18.10 10.12 2.75
CA ARG A 328 -18.92 9.00 3.24
C ARG A 328 -20.41 9.36 3.42
N GLY A 329 -20.70 10.63 3.74
CA GLY A 329 -22.07 11.13 3.86
C GLY A 329 -22.83 11.16 2.53
N GLY A 330 -22.13 11.05 1.40
CA GLY A 330 -22.73 10.98 0.07
C GLY A 330 -23.29 9.60 -0.30
N LEU A 331 -23.03 8.55 0.50
CA LEU A 331 -23.55 7.21 0.22
C LEU A 331 -25.00 7.11 0.66
N THR A 332 -25.88 6.97 -0.33
CA THR A 332 -27.33 6.81 -0.20
C THR A 332 -27.77 5.56 -0.98
N PRO A 333 -28.98 5.03 -0.74
CA PRO A 333 -29.52 3.90 -1.51
C PRO A 333 -29.65 4.15 -3.04
N THR A 334 -29.53 5.41 -3.46
CA THR A 334 -29.60 5.82 -4.87
C THR A 334 -28.24 6.17 -5.47
N THR A 335 -27.14 6.04 -4.70
CA THR A 335 -25.81 6.37 -5.19
C THR A 335 -25.42 5.46 -6.35
N THR A 336 -24.96 6.06 -7.44
CA THR A 336 -24.37 5.37 -8.57
C THR A 336 -22.85 5.45 -8.54
N VAL A 337 -22.22 4.37 -8.99
CA VAL A 337 -20.77 4.25 -9.20
C VAL A 337 -20.52 3.78 -10.63
N HIS A 338 -19.40 4.20 -11.22
CA HIS A 338 -18.94 3.69 -12.51
C HIS A 338 -17.89 2.62 -12.26
N ILE A 339 -18.08 1.44 -12.83
CA ILE A 339 -17.19 0.28 -12.65
C ILE A 339 -16.62 -0.13 -14.01
N ALA A 340 -15.30 -0.12 -14.11
CA ALA A 340 -14.55 -0.71 -15.22
C ALA A 340 -13.99 -2.06 -14.77
N THR A 341 -14.34 -3.15 -15.44
CA THR A 341 -13.85 -4.51 -15.11
C THR A 341 -12.94 -5.02 -16.20
N HIS A 342 -11.75 -5.49 -15.83
CA HIS A 342 -10.71 -5.93 -16.76
C HIS A 342 -10.13 -7.28 -16.33
N SER A 343 -9.58 -8.01 -17.29
CA SER A 343 -8.78 -9.21 -17.02
C SER A 343 -7.30 -8.91 -17.24
N VAL A 344 -6.45 -9.36 -16.32
CA VAL A 344 -4.99 -9.28 -16.43
C VAL A 344 -4.47 -10.72 -16.35
N ILE A 345 -3.89 -11.21 -17.44
CA ILE A 345 -3.56 -12.64 -17.60
C ILE A 345 -2.08 -12.87 -17.90
N ASP A 346 -1.49 -13.92 -17.33
CA ASP A 346 -0.25 -14.51 -17.80
C ASP A 346 -0.59 -15.80 -18.56
N THR A 347 -0.31 -15.84 -19.87
CA THR A 347 -0.62 -17.03 -20.70
C THR A 347 0.34 -18.19 -20.49
N ARG A 348 1.54 -17.95 -19.94
CA ARG A 348 2.54 -18.99 -19.64
C ARG A 348 2.21 -19.70 -18.34
N ASP A 349 1.84 -18.92 -17.32
CA ASP A 349 1.49 -19.41 -15.97
C ASP A 349 0.00 -19.78 -15.83
N GLY A 350 -0.86 -19.27 -16.73
CA GLY A 350 -2.32 -19.37 -16.57
C GLY A 350 -2.89 -18.50 -15.46
N ALA A 351 -2.06 -17.66 -14.83
CA ALA A 351 -2.49 -16.73 -13.80
C ALA A 351 -3.49 -15.73 -14.39
N LYS A 352 -4.64 -15.55 -13.72
CA LYS A 352 -5.69 -14.63 -14.13
C LYS A 352 -6.12 -13.80 -12.93
N TYR A 353 -6.15 -12.49 -13.14
CA TYR A 353 -6.64 -11.50 -12.20
C TYR A 353 -7.79 -10.73 -12.83
N THR A 354 -8.82 -10.45 -12.02
CA THR A 354 -9.86 -9.48 -12.39
C THR A 354 -9.53 -8.17 -11.69
N VAL A 355 -9.40 -7.09 -12.47
CA VAL A 355 -9.18 -5.74 -11.93
C VAL A 355 -10.44 -4.92 -12.12
N GLN A 356 -10.99 -4.37 -11.05
CA GLN A 356 -12.12 -3.44 -11.10
C GLN A 356 -11.67 -2.04 -10.70
N VAL A 357 -11.93 -1.05 -11.54
CA VAL A 357 -11.73 0.37 -11.22
C VAL A 357 -13.09 1.01 -11.00
N VAL A 358 -13.32 1.50 -9.79
CA VAL A 358 -14.59 2.06 -9.32
C VAL A 358 -14.44 3.55 -9.08
N HIS A 359 -15.32 4.36 -9.68
CA HIS A 359 -15.33 5.82 -9.52
C HIS A 359 -16.71 6.33 -9.11
N SER A 360 -16.75 7.34 -8.25
CA SER A 360 -17.95 8.14 -8.02
C SER A 360 -17.59 9.56 -7.59
N ALA A 361 -18.13 10.55 -8.32
CA ALA A 361 -17.89 11.95 -8.01
C ALA A 361 -18.57 12.36 -6.71
N ALA A 362 -19.82 11.92 -6.49
CA ALA A 362 -20.59 12.21 -5.29
C ALA A 362 -19.88 11.72 -4.01
N LEU A 363 -19.24 10.55 -4.09
CA LEU A 363 -18.50 9.95 -2.98
C LEU A 363 -17.06 10.43 -2.85
N LEU A 364 -16.57 11.25 -3.79
CA LEU A 364 -15.14 11.56 -3.93
C LEU A 364 -14.29 10.27 -3.96
N LEU A 365 -14.78 9.26 -4.68
CA LEU A 365 -14.27 7.89 -4.66
C LEU A 365 -13.50 7.58 -5.95
N SER A 366 -12.30 7.01 -5.77
CA SER A 366 -11.63 6.19 -6.79
C SER A 366 -10.98 5.02 -6.09
N MET A 367 -11.29 3.82 -6.55
CA MET A 367 -10.88 2.58 -5.92
C MET A 367 -10.52 1.55 -7.00
N ILE A 368 -9.51 0.74 -6.73
CA ILE A 368 -9.01 -0.34 -7.58
C ILE A 368 -9.10 -1.61 -6.75
N LEU A 369 -9.83 -2.60 -7.23
CA LEU A 369 -9.98 -3.91 -6.61
C LEU A 369 -9.30 -4.94 -7.48
N VAL A 370 -8.46 -5.79 -6.88
CA VAL A 370 -7.76 -6.87 -7.58
C VAL A 370 -8.20 -8.19 -7.01
N TYR A 371 -8.89 -8.97 -7.82
CA TYR A 371 -9.39 -10.30 -7.50
C TYR A 371 -8.56 -11.36 -8.21
N ASP A 372 -8.52 -12.56 -7.62
CA ASP A 372 -7.99 -13.73 -8.28
C ASP A 372 -9.01 -14.39 -9.25
N ARG A 373 -8.64 -15.54 -9.80
CA ARG A 373 -9.49 -16.30 -10.73
C ARG A 373 -10.79 -16.79 -10.09
N GLU A 374 -10.82 -16.97 -8.77
CA GLU A 374 -11.93 -17.46 -7.96
C GLU A 374 -12.79 -16.30 -7.39
N GLN A 375 -12.55 -15.07 -7.86
CA GLN A 375 -13.22 -13.85 -7.40
C GLN A 375 -12.99 -13.54 -5.92
N ARG A 376 -11.86 -13.99 -5.37
CA ARG A 376 -11.42 -13.62 -4.02
C ARG A 376 -10.61 -12.33 -4.07
N LEU A 377 -10.93 -11.38 -3.20
CA LEU A 377 -10.26 -10.08 -3.16
C LEU A 377 -8.85 -10.25 -2.56
N LEU A 378 -7.81 -9.88 -3.32
CA LEU A 378 -6.42 -10.00 -2.88
C LEU A 378 -5.83 -8.66 -2.41
N ALA A 379 -6.12 -7.60 -3.15
CA ALA A 379 -5.64 -6.26 -2.84
C ALA A 379 -6.68 -5.20 -3.24
N MET A 380 -6.68 -4.10 -2.50
CA MET A 380 -7.47 -2.90 -2.80
C MET A 380 -6.56 -1.69 -2.77
N ALA A 381 -6.74 -0.77 -3.71
CA ALA A 381 -6.20 0.57 -3.59
C ALA A 381 -7.33 1.59 -3.61
N HIS A 382 -7.32 2.57 -2.72
CA HIS A 382 -8.32 3.64 -2.75
C HIS A 382 -7.72 4.99 -2.38
N LEU A 383 -8.39 6.05 -2.82
CA LEU A 383 -8.00 7.42 -2.47
C LEU A 383 -8.02 7.62 -0.96
N ILE A 384 -7.00 8.32 -0.47
CA ILE A 384 -6.90 8.82 0.89
C ILE A 384 -6.73 10.34 0.88
N GLY A 385 -7.27 10.98 1.91
CA GLY A 385 -7.34 12.43 2.02
C GLY A 385 -6.48 13.00 3.14
N ALA A 386 -6.73 14.27 3.41
CA ALA A 386 -6.11 15.01 4.51
C ALA A 386 -6.47 14.43 5.88
N ASP A 387 -7.56 13.66 6.00
CA ASP A 387 -7.91 12.91 7.21
C ASP A 387 -6.82 11.89 7.59
N SER A 388 -6.25 11.20 6.60
CA SER A 388 -5.31 10.09 6.79
C SER A 388 -3.84 10.51 6.72
N LEU A 389 -3.51 11.57 5.99
CA LEU A 389 -2.12 12.03 5.80
C LEU A 389 -1.88 13.43 6.37
N PRO A 390 -0.72 13.66 7.02
CA PRO A 390 -0.33 14.99 7.48
C PRO A 390 0.08 15.88 6.30
N SER A 391 0.26 17.17 6.56
CA SER A 391 0.99 18.07 5.66
C SER A 391 2.49 18.07 5.96
N ARG A 392 3.32 18.53 5.01
CA ARG A 392 4.79 18.49 5.14
C ARG A 392 5.29 19.35 6.29
N ASP A 393 4.64 20.47 6.57
CA ASP A 393 4.94 21.36 7.69
C ASP A 393 4.70 20.71 9.05
N GLN A 394 3.90 19.64 9.15
CA GLN A 394 3.70 18.89 10.39
C GLN A 394 4.78 17.83 10.66
N LEU A 395 5.70 17.63 9.71
CA LEU A 395 6.73 16.60 9.76
C LEU A 395 8.11 17.19 10.04
N ASP A 396 9.01 16.36 10.55
CA ASP A 396 10.42 16.71 10.68
C ASP A 396 11.05 16.92 9.29
N ASN A 397 11.82 18.00 9.11
CA ASN A 397 12.41 18.38 7.83
C ASN A 397 13.28 17.28 7.19
N ASN A 398 13.86 16.41 8.00
CA ASN A 398 14.79 15.36 7.58
C ASN A 398 14.08 14.06 7.16
N LEU A 399 12.77 13.94 7.38
CA LEU A 399 12.01 12.71 7.13
C LEU A 399 11.37 12.72 5.73
N GLN A 400 12.21 12.73 4.70
CA GLN A 400 11.78 12.80 3.29
C GLN A 400 11.00 11.57 2.80
N PHE A 401 11.02 10.46 3.55
CA PHE A 401 10.33 9.21 3.20
C PHE A 401 8.92 9.11 3.79
N LEU A 402 8.48 10.08 4.60
CA LEU A 402 7.14 10.06 5.16
C LEU A 402 6.11 10.58 4.15
N PRO A 403 5.01 9.84 3.91
CA PRO A 403 3.96 10.29 3.02
C PRO A 403 3.22 11.50 3.62
N HIS A 404 2.92 12.49 2.78
CA HIS A 404 2.20 13.69 3.18
C HIS A 404 1.34 14.23 2.03
N LEU A 405 0.29 14.97 2.36
CA LEU A 405 -0.59 15.63 1.40
C LEU A 405 -0.66 17.13 1.73
N SER A 406 -0.01 17.95 0.91
CA SER A 406 0.22 19.38 1.20
C SER A 406 -0.42 20.31 0.20
N ASN A 407 -0.72 19.85 -1.01
CA ASN A 407 -1.31 20.69 -2.05
C ASN A 407 -2.65 20.12 -2.52
N ALA A 408 -3.59 21.00 -2.88
CA ALA A 408 -4.93 20.61 -3.32
C ALA A 408 -4.95 19.89 -4.68
N ASP A 409 -3.86 19.95 -5.46
CA ASP A 409 -3.68 19.25 -6.74
C ASP A 409 -3.06 17.84 -6.56
N GLU A 410 -2.62 17.49 -5.36
CA GLU A 410 -2.07 16.18 -5.03
C GLU A 410 -3.19 15.17 -4.75
N ARG A 411 -3.01 13.94 -5.19
CA ARG A 411 -3.89 12.80 -4.88
C ARG A 411 -3.04 11.65 -4.39
N ALA A 412 -3.53 10.87 -3.45
CA ALA A 412 -2.82 9.72 -2.93
C ALA A 412 -3.75 8.50 -2.85
N PHE A 413 -3.23 7.35 -3.27
CA PHE A 413 -3.83 6.05 -3.02
C PHE A 413 -3.09 5.38 -1.87
N VAL A 414 -3.82 4.75 -0.95
CA VAL A 414 -3.26 3.68 -0.13
C VAL A 414 -3.55 2.36 -0.84
N ILE A 415 -2.58 1.45 -0.84
CA ILE A 415 -2.73 0.05 -1.28
C ILE A 415 -2.75 -0.79 -0.02
N VAL A 416 -3.80 -1.58 0.15
CA VAL A 416 -4.03 -2.45 1.30
C VAL A 416 -4.26 -3.88 0.85
N ASN A 417 -3.79 -4.83 1.64
CA ASN A 417 -4.01 -6.27 1.46
C ASN A 417 -4.38 -6.90 2.81
N LYS A 418 -4.41 -8.24 2.88
CA LYS A 418 -4.72 -8.98 4.11
C LYS A 418 -3.81 -8.62 5.30
N ASP A 419 -2.54 -8.29 5.04
CA ASP A 419 -1.52 -8.06 6.06
C ASP A 419 -1.49 -6.62 6.58
N GLY A 420 -2.06 -5.66 5.86
CA GLY A 420 -1.97 -4.25 6.23
C GLY A 420 -1.91 -3.28 5.07
N ASP A 421 -1.42 -2.08 5.39
CA ASP A 421 -1.02 -1.10 4.39
C ASP A 421 0.25 -1.56 3.69
N TYR A 422 0.18 -1.75 2.38
CA TYR A 422 1.29 -2.20 1.55
C TYR A 422 2.13 -1.03 1.04
N ALA A 423 1.47 -0.02 0.48
CA ALA A 423 2.13 1.13 -0.14
C ALA A 423 1.22 2.36 -0.16
N ILE A 424 1.82 3.53 -0.33
CA ILE A 424 1.11 4.76 -0.69
C ILE A 424 1.65 5.27 -2.02
N VAL A 425 0.77 5.59 -2.97
CA VAL A 425 1.14 6.12 -4.28
C VAL A 425 0.52 7.51 -4.40
N LYS A 426 1.36 8.55 -4.35
CA LYS A 426 0.95 9.95 -4.43
C LYS A 426 1.30 10.52 -5.79
N GLY A 427 0.36 11.23 -6.43
CA GLY A 427 0.55 11.87 -7.72
C GLY A 427 0.28 13.38 -7.68
N ARG A 428 1.01 14.14 -8.51
CA ARG A 428 0.76 15.57 -8.80
C ARG A 428 1.09 15.87 -10.24
N TRP A 429 0.29 16.70 -10.91
CA TRP A 429 0.60 17.16 -12.26
C TRP A 429 1.49 18.40 -12.25
N THR A 430 2.44 18.50 -13.19
CA THR A 430 3.31 19.67 -13.34
C THR A 430 3.59 19.98 -14.81
N GLY A 431 4.02 21.21 -15.09
CA GLY A 431 4.50 21.62 -16.41
C GLY A 431 3.43 21.75 -17.50
N PHE A 432 2.14 21.72 -17.15
CA PHE A 432 1.07 22.00 -18.10
C PHE A 432 1.01 23.49 -18.44
N SER A 433 0.98 23.82 -19.72
CA SER A 433 0.77 25.18 -20.20
C SER A 433 -0.09 25.17 -21.47
N ARG A 434 -1.11 26.04 -21.54
CA ARG A 434 -1.92 26.17 -22.76
C ARG A 434 -1.12 26.86 -23.87
N LYS A 435 -1.37 26.48 -25.12
CA LYS A 435 -0.86 27.19 -26.30
C LYS A 435 -1.36 28.64 -26.24
N GLN A 436 -0.44 29.59 -26.30
CA GLN A 436 -0.81 31.01 -26.29
C GLN A 436 -1.00 31.47 -27.75
N PRO A 437 -2.18 32.02 -28.11
CA PRO A 437 -2.38 32.59 -29.44
C PRO A 437 -1.42 33.76 -29.64
N ALA A 438 -0.89 33.88 -30.86
CA ALA A 438 0.01 34.97 -31.19
C ALA A 438 -0.76 36.23 -31.61
N ALA A 439 -0.21 37.41 -31.32
CA ALA A 439 -0.62 38.63 -31.99
C ALA A 439 -0.25 38.57 -33.49
N LYS A 440 -0.93 39.38 -34.31
CA LYS A 440 -0.72 39.44 -35.77
C LYS A 440 0.78 39.67 -36.07
N GLY A 441 1.42 38.72 -36.74
CA GLY A 441 2.86 38.79 -37.10
C GLY A 441 3.84 38.07 -36.16
N GLN A 442 3.39 37.48 -35.05
CA GLN A 442 4.25 36.68 -34.16
C GLN A 442 3.95 35.17 -34.26
N LYS A 443 4.94 34.33 -33.90
CA LYS A 443 4.74 32.87 -33.79
C LYS A 443 4.06 32.55 -32.45
N ALA A 444 3.07 31.66 -32.49
CA ALA A 444 2.38 31.20 -31.28
C ALA A 444 3.35 30.45 -30.37
N LYS A 445 3.30 30.71 -29.05
CA LYS A 445 4.06 29.91 -28.09
C LYS A 445 3.42 28.52 -27.98
N PRO A 446 4.17 27.44 -28.22
CA PRO A 446 3.64 26.09 -28.07
C PRO A 446 3.21 25.87 -26.62
N GLY A 447 2.10 25.14 -26.43
CA GLY A 447 1.72 24.66 -25.11
C GLY A 447 2.54 23.44 -24.71
N SER A 448 2.47 23.07 -23.44
CA SER A 448 3.04 21.84 -22.90
C SER A 448 1.94 20.99 -22.28
N ALA A 449 1.92 19.71 -22.61
CA ALA A 449 1.01 18.73 -22.00
C ALA A 449 1.27 18.59 -20.49
N GLY A 450 2.50 18.88 -20.04
CA GLY A 450 2.95 18.55 -18.69
C GLY A 450 3.11 17.05 -18.47
N ARG A 451 3.29 16.68 -17.22
CA ARG A 451 3.59 15.31 -16.78
C ARG A 451 3.09 15.06 -15.36
N LEU A 452 2.92 13.80 -15.03
CA LEU A 452 2.64 13.31 -13.70
C LEU A 452 3.95 13.06 -12.96
N LEU A 453 4.09 13.66 -11.78
CA LEU A 453 5.08 13.26 -10.78
C LEU A 453 4.40 12.31 -9.81
N VAL A 454 5.06 11.19 -9.50
CA VAL A 454 4.58 10.19 -8.55
C VAL A 454 5.64 9.90 -7.50
N ASP A 455 5.23 9.94 -6.23
CA ASP A 455 5.99 9.42 -5.10
C ASP A 455 5.33 8.10 -4.65
N ALA A 456 6.02 6.98 -4.84
CA ALA A 456 5.57 5.65 -4.44
C ALA A 456 6.32 5.21 -3.16
N PHE A 457 5.62 5.25 -2.03
CA PHE A 457 6.11 4.88 -0.71
C PHE A 457 5.87 3.39 -0.46
N ASN A 458 6.94 2.62 -0.28
CA ASN A 458 6.87 1.24 0.17
C ASN A 458 6.87 1.21 1.70
N LEU A 459 5.73 0.89 2.30
CA LEU A 459 5.55 0.94 3.76
C LEU A 459 6.22 -0.24 4.48
N LEU A 460 6.50 -1.34 3.78
CA LEU A 460 7.20 -2.50 4.33
C LEU A 460 8.71 -2.29 4.38
N LYS A 461 9.27 -1.61 3.36
CA LYS A 461 10.71 -1.34 3.23
C LYS A 461 11.11 0.05 3.73
N ASN A 462 10.15 0.92 4.04
CA ASN A 462 10.36 2.34 4.38
C ASN A 462 11.18 3.08 3.32
N THR A 463 10.87 2.84 2.04
CA THR A 463 11.54 3.51 0.91
C THR A 463 10.56 4.31 0.08
N VAL A 464 11.05 5.31 -0.65
CA VAL A 464 10.26 6.10 -1.59
C VAL A 464 10.91 6.05 -2.97
N GLN A 465 10.10 5.76 -3.99
CA GLN A 465 10.50 5.81 -5.39
C GLN A 465 9.83 7.01 -6.06
N LYS A 466 10.62 7.87 -6.71
CA LYS A 466 10.12 9.00 -7.49
C LYS A 466 10.03 8.61 -8.96
N ILE A 467 8.88 8.85 -9.56
CA ILE A 467 8.57 8.45 -10.94
C ILE A 467 8.02 9.69 -11.67
N GLU A 468 8.47 9.92 -12.89
CA GLU A 468 7.97 10.98 -13.77
C GLU A 468 7.39 10.34 -15.03
N VAL A 469 6.11 10.61 -15.34
CA VAL A 469 5.42 10.02 -16.49
C VAL A 469 4.59 11.08 -17.26
N PRO A 470 4.89 11.36 -18.54
CA PRO A 470 6.06 10.88 -19.27
C PRO A 470 7.37 11.45 -18.71
N THR A 471 8.49 10.77 -18.95
CA THR A 471 9.85 11.27 -18.64
C THR A 471 10.19 12.51 -19.47
N PRO A 472 11.29 13.24 -19.16
CA PRO A 472 11.74 14.37 -19.98
C PRO A 472 11.98 14.01 -21.45
N GLU A 473 12.34 12.75 -21.73
CA GLU A 473 12.52 12.19 -23.08
C GLU A 473 11.20 11.78 -23.75
N GLY A 474 10.06 11.98 -23.08
CA GLY A 474 8.73 11.63 -23.57
C GLY A 474 8.35 10.16 -23.38
N SER A 475 9.15 9.37 -22.65
CA SER A 475 8.84 7.96 -22.40
C SER A 475 7.67 7.83 -21.43
N THR A 476 6.70 7.00 -21.78
CA THR A 476 5.56 6.64 -20.90
C THR A 476 5.78 5.33 -20.13
N LEU A 477 7.00 4.77 -20.21
CA LEU A 477 7.43 3.63 -19.41
C LEU A 477 7.65 4.09 -17.98
N PHE A 478 7.12 3.34 -17.03
CA PHE A 478 7.40 3.52 -15.63
C PHE A 478 7.62 2.18 -14.94
N VAL A 479 8.43 2.22 -13.89
CA VAL A 479 8.67 1.10 -12.98
C VAL A 479 8.18 1.54 -11.61
N ILE A 480 7.31 0.75 -11.00
CA ILE A 480 6.83 0.97 -9.64
C ILE A 480 7.01 -0.32 -8.85
N GLY A 481 7.84 -0.27 -7.81
CA GLY A 481 8.23 -1.48 -7.08
C GLY A 481 8.90 -2.50 -8.00
N ASP A 482 8.32 -3.69 -8.09
CA ASP A 482 8.81 -4.81 -8.90
C ASP A 482 7.99 -5.00 -10.20
N ALA A 483 7.17 -4.00 -10.56
CA ALA A 483 6.40 -3.99 -11.78
C ALA A 483 6.79 -2.87 -12.74
N GLN A 484 6.64 -3.15 -14.03
CA GLN A 484 6.95 -2.23 -15.13
C GLN A 484 5.80 -2.20 -16.14
N ALA A 485 5.39 -1.01 -16.55
CA ALA A 485 4.30 -0.82 -17.52
C ALA A 485 4.51 0.44 -18.38
N ARG A 486 3.81 0.50 -19.51
CA ARG A 486 3.74 1.70 -20.36
C ARG A 486 2.29 2.14 -20.47
N LEU A 487 1.98 3.43 -20.27
CA LEU A 487 0.59 3.91 -20.38
C LEU A 487 -0.10 3.52 -21.71
N PRO A 488 0.56 3.62 -22.89
CA PRO A 488 0.01 3.17 -24.17
C PRO A 488 0.10 1.65 -24.40
N GLY A 489 0.71 0.91 -23.48
CA GLY A 489 0.89 -0.54 -23.57
C GLY A 489 -0.26 -1.33 -22.95
N LYS A 490 -0.31 -2.62 -23.27
CA LYS A 490 -1.17 -3.62 -22.63
C LYS A 490 -0.39 -4.62 -21.78
N ARG A 491 0.94 -4.49 -21.73
CA ARG A 491 1.83 -5.43 -21.03
C ARG A 491 2.26 -4.83 -19.70
N ILE A 492 2.23 -5.66 -18.66
CA ILE A 492 2.74 -5.38 -17.32
C ILE A 492 3.73 -6.49 -16.99
N GLU A 493 5.01 -6.15 -16.87
CA GLU A 493 6.02 -7.08 -16.37
C GLU A 493 5.99 -7.03 -14.84
N CYS A 494 5.91 -8.18 -14.16
CA CYS A 494 5.85 -8.26 -12.70
C CYS A 494 6.81 -9.32 -12.16
N ARG A 495 7.76 -8.88 -11.32
CA ARG A 495 8.78 -9.75 -10.72
C ARG A 495 8.50 -10.15 -9.27
N SER A 496 7.38 -9.68 -8.71
CA SER A 496 7.00 -9.95 -7.31
C SER A 496 6.05 -11.12 -7.17
N THR A 497 6.16 -11.84 -6.05
CA THR A 497 5.13 -12.77 -5.59
C THR A 497 3.86 -12.06 -5.12
N ASN A 498 3.95 -10.77 -4.76
CA ASN A 498 2.81 -9.92 -4.39
C ASN A 498 2.21 -9.30 -5.65
N THR A 499 1.77 -10.17 -6.57
CA THR A 499 1.38 -9.76 -7.93
C THR A 499 0.15 -8.85 -7.89
N ALA A 500 -0.82 -9.11 -7.01
CA ALA A 500 -2.03 -8.31 -6.92
C ALA A 500 -1.75 -6.86 -6.52
N GLU A 501 -0.86 -6.64 -5.55
CA GLU A 501 -0.44 -5.32 -5.07
C GLU A 501 0.38 -4.57 -6.12
N GLN A 502 1.19 -5.29 -6.90
CA GLN A 502 1.93 -4.71 -8.02
C GLN A 502 0.99 -4.30 -9.17
N ILE A 503 -0.03 -5.11 -9.49
CA ILE A 503 -1.10 -4.73 -10.42
C ILE A 503 -1.81 -3.47 -9.91
N ALA A 504 -2.21 -3.45 -8.64
CA ALA A 504 -2.85 -2.28 -8.02
C ALA A 504 -1.95 -1.04 -8.11
N SER A 505 -0.64 -1.19 -7.91
CA SER A 505 0.35 -0.10 -8.03
C SER A 505 0.41 0.49 -9.45
N VAL A 506 0.43 -0.38 -10.48
CA VAL A 506 0.40 0.05 -11.89
C VAL A 506 -0.89 0.79 -12.23
N PHE A 507 -2.03 0.27 -11.74
CA PHE A 507 -3.31 0.95 -11.90
C PHE A 507 -3.36 2.27 -11.12
N CYS A 508 -2.77 2.38 -9.92
CA CYS A 508 -2.69 3.64 -9.18
C CYS A 508 -1.98 4.74 -10.00
N VAL A 509 -0.81 4.44 -10.57
CA VAL A 509 -0.08 5.40 -11.43
C VAL A 509 -0.95 5.81 -12.63
N SER A 510 -1.60 4.84 -13.25
CA SER A 510 -2.45 5.06 -14.43
C SER A 510 -3.70 5.88 -14.09
N THR A 511 -4.36 5.61 -12.96
CA THR A 511 -5.52 6.35 -12.46
C THR A 511 -5.12 7.76 -12.02
N LEU A 512 -3.99 7.93 -11.33
CA LEU A 512 -3.45 9.25 -10.98
C LEU A 512 -3.14 10.08 -12.22
N PHE A 513 -2.65 9.45 -13.30
CA PHE A 513 -2.49 10.13 -14.58
C PHE A 513 -3.82 10.67 -15.11
N VAL A 514 -4.93 9.95 -14.92
CA VAL A 514 -6.27 10.43 -15.31
C VAL A 514 -6.77 11.53 -14.36
N LEU A 515 -6.66 11.33 -13.04
CA LEU A 515 -7.26 12.21 -12.03
C LEU A 515 -6.52 13.55 -11.88
N CYS A 516 -5.19 13.53 -11.96
CA CYS A 516 -4.36 14.72 -11.79
C CYS A 516 -4.20 15.54 -13.07
N ASN A 517 -4.44 14.96 -14.26
CA ASN A 517 -4.26 15.67 -15.52
C ASN A 517 -5.27 16.84 -15.65
N PRO A 518 -4.78 18.09 -15.77
CA PRO A 518 -5.63 19.27 -15.85
C PRO A 518 -6.31 19.44 -17.21
N ASP A 519 -5.87 18.67 -18.22
CA ASP A 519 -6.53 18.63 -19.51
C ASP A 519 -7.88 17.95 -19.36
N LYS A 520 -8.95 18.71 -19.61
CA LYS A 520 -10.31 18.19 -19.46
C LYS A 520 -10.45 17.05 -20.47
N VAL A 521 -11.06 15.93 -20.05
CA VAL A 521 -11.77 15.08 -20.99
C VAL A 521 -12.74 15.99 -21.74
N ARG A 522 -12.39 16.40 -22.96
CA ARG A 522 -13.23 17.24 -23.80
C ARG A 522 -13.53 16.51 -25.09
N SER A 523 -14.82 16.54 -25.39
CA SER A 523 -15.48 16.32 -26.67
C SER A 523 -14.53 16.43 -27.86
N ARG A 524 -14.74 15.55 -28.85
CA ARG A 524 -14.10 15.43 -30.17
C ARG A 524 -13.79 16.76 -30.92
N ASN A 525 -14.24 17.92 -30.44
CA ASN A 525 -14.21 19.21 -31.12
C ASN A 525 -13.18 20.25 -30.58
N ASP A 526 -12.39 19.95 -29.54
CA ASP A 526 -11.36 20.91 -29.04
C ASP A 526 -10.03 20.70 -29.80
N SER A 527 -9.69 21.62 -30.72
CA SER A 527 -8.53 21.54 -31.63
C SER A 527 -7.22 22.09 -31.01
N THR A 528 -7.20 22.35 -29.71
CA THR A 528 -6.02 22.84 -28.98
C THR A 528 -5.10 21.66 -28.63
N SER A 529 -4.31 21.22 -29.61
CA SER A 529 -3.44 20.02 -29.67
C SER A 529 -2.34 19.85 -28.61
N VAL A 530 -2.52 20.33 -27.38
CA VAL A 530 -1.50 20.34 -26.32
C VAL A 530 -1.56 19.11 -25.42
N GLY A 531 -2.67 18.37 -25.41
CA GLY A 531 -2.87 17.19 -24.56
C GLY A 531 -2.19 15.92 -25.08
N HIS A 532 -1.81 15.05 -24.14
CA HIS A 532 -1.45 13.66 -24.45
C HIS A 532 -2.63 12.97 -25.14
N GLN A 533 -2.38 12.11 -26.13
CA GLN A 533 -3.42 11.29 -26.77
C GLN A 533 -3.88 10.13 -25.87
N ALA A 534 -4.00 10.38 -24.56
CA ALA A 534 -4.28 9.40 -23.52
C ALA A 534 -5.67 8.76 -23.63
N HIS A 535 -6.59 9.34 -24.39
CA HIS A 535 -7.85 8.69 -24.76
C HIS A 535 -7.66 7.49 -25.72
N LYS A 536 -6.45 7.25 -26.22
CA LYS A 536 -6.11 6.09 -27.05
C LYS A 536 -5.25 5.07 -26.30
N TRP A 537 -4.80 5.39 -25.09
CA TRP A 537 -3.84 4.58 -24.36
C TRP A 537 -4.60 3.53 -23.51
N PRO A 538 -4.30 2.23 -23.65
CA PRO A 538 -5.06 1.17 -23.00
C PRO A 538 -5.14 1.27 -21.46
N LEU A 539 -4.04 1.60 -20.77
CA LEU A 539 -4.06 1.69 -19.30
C LEU A 539 -4.86 2.89 -18.79
N THR A 540 -4.77 4.05 -19.45
CA THR A 540 -5.56 5.22 -19.06
C THR A 540 -7.04 5.02 -19.40
N LEU A 541 -7.35 4.39 -20.53
CA LEU A 541 -8.72 3.98 -20.87
C LEU A 541 -9.29 3.01 -19.84
N ALA A 542 -8.51 2.00 -19.42
CA ALA A 542 -8.89 1.08 -18.35
C ALA A 542 -9.19 1.80 -17.03
N CYS A 543 -8.47 2.89 -16.76
CA CYS A 543 -8.74 3.76 -15.61
C CYS A 543 -9.84 4.81 -15.87
N GLY A 544 -10.64 4.63 -16.94
CA GLY A 544 -11.83 5.42 -17.28
C GLY A 544 -11.59 6.74 -18.01
N TYR A 545 -10.37 7.01 -18.51
CA TYR A 545 -10.10 8.20 -19.33
C TYR A 545 -11.10 8.30 -20.51
N GLY A 546 -11.71 9.47 -20.71
CA GLY A 546 -12.71 9.66 -21.77
C GLY A 546 -14.17 9.46 -21.36
N ARG A 547 -14.45 9.00 -20.14
CA ARG A 547 -15.79 8.99 -19.54
C ARG A 547 -15.95 10.18 -18.58
N GLN A 548 -17.18 10.50 -18.16
CA GLN A 548 -17.42 11.50 -17.09
C GLN A 548 -16.84 10.98 -15.77
N LEU A 549 -15.54 11.11 -15.58
CA LEU A 549 -14.86 10.79 -14.34
C LEU A 549 -14.73 12.03 -13.45
N PRO A 550 -14.66 11.86 -12.12
CA PRO A 550 -14.35 12.96 -11.22
C PRO A 550 -12.93 13.46 -11.53
N SER A 551 -12.81 14.65 -12.13
CA SER A 551 -11.53 15.34 -12.26
C SER A 551 -11.35 16.32 -11.11
N ASN A 552 -10.11 16.77 -10.85
CA ASN A 552 -9.82 17.79 -9.83
C ASN A 552 -10.71 19.04 -9.93
N ARG A 553 -11.21 19.37 -11.13
CA ARG A 553 -12.17 20.48 -11.33
C ARG A 553 -13.62 20.16 -10.97
N VAL A 554 -14.06 18.91 -11.05
CA VAL A 554 -15.41 18.50 -10.60
C VAL A 554 -15.51 18.63 -9.09
N LEU A 555 -14.42 18.32 -8.39
CA LEU A 555 -14.32 18.50 -6.93
C LEU A 555 -14.26 19.99 -6.56
N GLN A 556 -13.57 20.81 -7.35
CA GLN A 556 -13.51 22.25 -7.15
C GLN A 556 -14.79 23.00 -7.57
N SER A 557 -15.57 22.49 -8.53
CA SER A 557 -16.81 23.14 -8.97
C SER A 557 -17.95 23.00 -7.96
N HIS A 558 -17.95 21.94 -7.15
CA HIS A 558 -18.93 21.78 -6.07
C HIS A 558 -18.70 22.75 -4.90
N ASP A 559 -17.49 23.32 -4.74
CA ASP A 559 -17.24 24.41 -3.80
C ASP A 559 -17.59 25.80 -4.36
N ALA A 560 -17.81 25.90 -5.68
CA ALA A 560 -18.11 27.17 -6.36
C ALA A 560 -19.60 27.35 -6.73
N ASP A 561 -20.32 26.27 -7.00
CA ASP A 561 -21.75 26.29 -7.37
C ASP A 561 -22.66 25.93 -6.19
N GLY A 562 -22.60 26.77 -5.16
CA GLY A 562 -23.71 26.98 -4.23
C GLY A 562 -24.79 27.85 -4.88
N LYS A 563 -25.32 27.48 -6.04
CA LYS A 563 -26.55 28.07 -6.61
C LYS A 563 -27.40 26.99 -7.24
N SER A 564 -28.55 26.77 -6.61
CA SER A 564 -29.67 26.02 -7.15
C SER A 564 -30.04 26.55 -8.54
N ASP A 565 -30.13 25.68 -9.53
CA ASP A 565 -30.96 25.95 -10.71
C ASP A 565 -32.03 24.85 -10.82
N MET A 566 -33.23 25.25 -10.40
CA MET A 566 -34.49 24.64 -10.79
C MET A 566 -34.57 24.60 -12.33
N LEU A 567 -35.08 23.48 -12.85
CA LEU A 567 -35.44 23.34 -14.26
C LEU A 567 -36.32 24.50 -14.73
N LYS A 568 -35.85 25.24 -15.74
CA LYS A 568 -36.67 26.13 -16.56
C LYS A 568 -37.40 25.31 -17.62
N THR A 569 -38.72 25.24 -17.49
CA THR A 569 -39.64 25.09 -18.63
C THR A 569 -40.09 26.48 -19.08
N SER A 570 -39.79 26.85 -20.32
CA SER A 570 -40.29 28.05 -21.01
C SER A 570 -41.71 27.82 -21.56
N PRO A 571 -42.42 28.84 -22.12
CA PRO A 571 -42.30 30.30 -22.00
C PRO A 571 -43.65 30.96 -21.59
N VAL A 572 -43.68 32.29 -21.39
CA VAL A 572 -44.69 33.23 -21.94
C VAL A 572 -44.58 34.64 -21.28
N HIS A 573 -44.54 35.65 -22.16
CA HIS A 573 -44.84 37.09 -22.03
C HIS A 573 -44.15 38.04 -21.01
N THR A 574 -43.28 38.90 -21.57
CA THR A 574 -43.25 40.38 -21.49
C THR A 574 -43.94 41.10 -20.32
N SER A 575 -43.16 41.83 -19.51
CA SER A 575 -43.14 43.31 -19.43
C SER A 575 -42.51 43.78 -18.12
N ALA A 576 -41.88 44.95 -18.16
CA ALA A 576 -41.08 45.55 -17.11
C ALA A 576 -41.86 46.62 -16.35
N THR A 577 -41.73 46.71 -15.02
CA THR A 577 -41.66 47.99 -14.28
C THR A 577 -41.30 47.85 -12.79
N ARG A 578 -40.23 48.59 -12.41
CA ARG A 578 -40.03 49.48 -11.23
C ARG A 578 -40.68 49.19 -9.84
N ALA A 579 -39.77 49.16 -8.86
CA ALA A 579 -39.69 50.03 -7.66
C ALA A 579 -40.19 49.57 -6.26
N THR A 580 -39.29 49.81 -5.31
CA THR A 580 -39.42 50.27 -3.90
C THR A 580 -39.63 49.30 -2.71
N ARG A 581 -38.56 49.21 -1.90
CA ARG A 581 -38.44 49.29 -0.41
C ARG A 581 -39.54 48.69 0.47
N ALA A 582 -39.19 47.75 1.37
CA ALA A 582 -38.82 48.01 2.77
C ALA A 582 -38.72 46.73 3.65
N THR A 583 -37.64 46.66 4.44
CA THR A 583 -37.47 46.12 5.83
C THR A 583 -37.87 44.68 6.22
N GLY A 584 -36.91 43.94 6.83
CA GLY A 584 -37.20 43.06 7.98
C GLY A 584 -36.41 41.74 8.13
N ALA A 585 -35.33 41.78 8.92
CA ALA A 585 -34.85 40.76 9.87
C ALA A 585 -34.20 39.41 9.44
N THR A 586 -32.92 39.29 9.85
CA THR A 586 -32.23 38.17 10.54
C THR A 586 -31.86 36.87 9.80
N GLY A 587 -30.55 36.56 9.81
CA GLY A 587 -30.01 35.22 9.60
C GLY A 587 -28.65 35.20 8.90
N ALA A 588 -27.58 35.64 9.58
CA ALA A 588 -26.22 35.58 9.06
C ALA A 588 -25.65 34.15 9.21
N THR A 589 -25.26 33.55 8.08
CA THR A 589 -24.34 32.41 8.02
C THR A 589 -23.45 32.58 6.79
N ASP A 590 -22.35 33.31 6.96
CA ASP A 590 -21.19 33.26 6.06
C ASP A 590 -20.16 32.34 6.72
N VAL A 591 -20.09 31.09 6.26
CA VAL A 591 -18.97 30.18 6.55
C VAL A 591 -17.99 30.29 5.39
N VAL A 592 -16.98 31.13 5.60
CA VAL A 592 -15.82 31.25 4.72
C VAL A 592 -14.98 29.98 4.87
N TRP A 593 -14.94 29.14 3.83
CA TRP A 593 -13.93 28.11 3.68
C TRP A 593 -12.74 28.74 2.92
N CYS A 594 -11.65 29.02 3.64
CA CYS A 594 -10.40 29.48 3.05
C CYS A 594 -9.67 28.32 2.33
N THR A 595 -9.21 28.67 1.13
CA THR A 595 -8.32 27.99 0.19
C THR A 595 -7.01 27.48 0.76
#